data_AF-A0A4P8WHG6-F1
#
_entry.id   AF-A0A4P8WHG6-F1
#
_cell.length_a   1.000
_cell.length_b   1.000
_cell.length_c   1.000
_cell.angle_alpha   90.00
_cell.angle_beta   90.00
_cell.angle_gamma   90.00
#
_symmetry.space_group_name_H-M   'P 1'
#
loop_
_entity.id
_entity.type
_entity.pdbx_description
1 polymer ?
#
loop_
_entity_poly.entity_id
_entity_poly.type
_entity_poly.pdbx_seq_one_letter_code
_entity_poly.pdbx_strand_id
1 'polypeptide(L)'
;MTEPTLRGADPTTVRTALEDDDPFPGSAGFAGAVDGRLVRDVLGRVPLFVDGASETGGDPVWAFEPTALEEPTLFPAGAAAPADGPLPDPESGWALPDPDPLEGDAALEALEGAIQMATDAVRDDDREIAVAFSGGVDSALVAELLDAPLYVVGFPDSHDVEAARTAADAMGRDLTVVDLEPADLERAVPEVARATGRTNAMDIQIALPLYLVGERVAADGFDALAVGQGADELFGGYEKVVRLDHRVDAETVRGAVREQLRSLPDQLPRDVLTIEATGLEPVAPFLHDTVVEAALRLPDDLLADADERKRGFRRVASRYLPDEVATRDKKAVQYGSLVARELDRLARQAGYKRRMDDHVTKYVASLLEDRDTDPTA
;
A
#
# COMPACT_ATOMS: atom_id res chain seq x y z
N MET A 1 18.70 14.13 15.72
CA MET A 1 17.57 15.02 15.41
C MET A 1 16.38 14.43 16.15
N THR A 2 15.59 15.23 16.87
CA THR A 2 14.36 14.72 17.48
C THR A 2 13.48 14.21 16.35
N GLU A 3 12.95 12.99 16.44
CA GLU A 3 12.01 12.49 15.42
C GLU A 3 10.84 13.47 15.28
N PRO A 4 10.33 13.70 14.06
CA PRO A 4 9.19 14.57 13.86
C PRO A 4 8.00 14.00 14.62
N THR A 5 7.31 14.86 15.37
CA THR A 5 6.11 14.44 16.11
C THR A 5 4.94 14.15 15.18
N LEU A 6 5.01 14.55 13.90
CA LEU A 6 3.97 14.38 12.89
C LEU A 6 4.64 14.03 11.54
N ARG A 7 4.15 13.00 10.85
CA ARG A 7 4.56 12.62 9.48
C ARG A 7 3.41 12.86 8.51
N GLY A 8 3.73 13.15 7.24
CA GLY A 8 2.76 13.46 6.19
C GLY A 8 2.44 14.96 6.12
N ALA A 9 1.16 15.33 6.18
CA ALA A 9 0.72 16.73 6.16
C ALA A 9 1.33 17.58 7.29
N ASP A 10 1.50 18.89 7.04
CA ASP A 10 2.05 19.81 8.02
C ASP A 10 1.07 20.07 9.19
N PRO A 11 1.55 20.48 10.37
CA PRO A 11 0.69 20.69 11.55
C PRO A 11 -0.45 21.69 11.35
N THR A 12 -0.32 22.67 10.45
CA THR A 12 -1.38 23.65 10.17
C THR A 12 -2.54 23.02 9.43
N THR A 13 -2.22 22.21 8.41
CA THR A 13 -3.20 21.43 7.65
C THR A 13 -3.96 20.48 8.57
N VAL A 14 -3.25 19.74 9.44
CA VAL A 14 -3.88 18.80 10.37
C VAL A 14 -4.76 19.51 11.41
N ARG A 15 -4.35 20.67 11.94
CA ARG A 15 -5.20 21.46 12.84
C ARG A 15 -6.49 21.92 12.16
N THR A 16 -6.37 22.41 10.93
CA THR A 16 -7.53 22.87 10.16
C THR A 16 -8.50 21.71 9.92
N ALA A 17 -7.99 20.54 9.55
CA ALA A 17 -8.79 19.32 9.40
C ALA A 17 -9.57 18.96 10.67
N LEU A 18 -8.92 19.04 11.84
CA LEU A 18 -9.56 18.78 13.13
C LEU A 18 -10.59 19.84 13.52
N GLU A 19 -10.35 21.11 13.18
CA GLU A 19 -11.26 22.22 13.48
C GLU A 19 -12.52 22.17 12.61
N ASP A 20 -12.35 21.83 11.32
CA ASP A 20 -13.41 21.80 10.32
C ASP A 20 -14.11 20.43 10.19
N ASP A 21 -13.65 19.42 10.93
CA ASP A 21 -14.09 18.02 10.81
C ASP A 21 -13.95 17.48 9.36
N ASP A 22 -12.83 17.86 8.71
CA ASP A 22 -12.56 17.53 7.32
C ASP A 22 -11.70 16.25 7.19
N PRO A 23 -12.25 15.14 6.66
CA PRO A 23 -11.50 13.91 6.46
C PRO A 23 -10.45 14.01 5.33
N PHE A 24 -10.55 15.01 4.44
CA PHE A 24 -9.76 15.16 3.22
C PHE A 24 -9.16 16.57 3.08
N PRO A 25 -8.20 16.95 3.93
CA PRO A 25 -7.58 18.28 3.91
C PRO A 25 -6.63 18.52 2.71
N GLY A 26 -6.68 17.68 1.67
CA GLY A 26 -5.89 17.81 0.45
C GLY A 26 -4.47 17.29 0.58
N SER A 27 -4.29 16.17 1.29
CA SER A 27 -2.98 15.59 1.61
C SER A 27 -2.78 14.17 1.05
N ALA A 28 -1.54 13.68 1.14
CA ALA A 28 -1.19 12.28 0.93
C ALA A 28 -1.32 11.42 2.21
N GLY A 29 -1.97 11.94 3.26
CA GLY A 29 -2.09 11.30 4.57
C GLY A 29 -1.25 11.97 5.66
N PHE A 30 -1.53 11.60 6.91
CA PHE A 30 -0.80 12.09 8.07
C PHE A 30 -1.04 11.22 9.29
N ALA A 31 -0.04 11.15 10.17
CA ALA A 31 -0.23 10.64 11.53
C ALA A 31 0.82 11.19 12.50
N GLY A 32 0.51 11.15 13.79
CA GLY A 32 1.42 11.55 14.86
C GLY A 32 0.73 12.41 15.91
N ALA A 33 1.51 13.21 16.64
CA ALA A 33 1.06 14.10 17.70
C ALA A 33 0.93 15.56 17.23
N VAL A 34 -0.22 16.16 17.49
CA VAL A 34 -0.52 17.59 17.30
C VAL A 34 -1.31 18.10 18.51
N ASP A 35 -0.86 19.19 19.12
CA ASP A 35 -1.54 19.88 20.25
C ASP A 35 -2.00 18.94 21.39
N GLY A 36 -1.15 17.95 21.74
CA GLY A 36 -1.40 16.98 22.81
C GLY A 36 -2.32 15.82 22.43
N ARG A 37 -2.69 15.69 21.15
CA ARG A 37 -3.50 14.60 20.61
C ARG A 37 -2.70 13.76 19.63
N LEU A 38 -2.91 12.45 19.65
CA LEU A 38 -2.54 11.57 18.55
C LEU A 38 -3.63 11.62 17.49
N VAL A 39 -3.20 11.63 16.23
CA VAL A 39 -4.07 11.68 15.06
C VAL A 39 -3.57 10.71 14.00
N ARG A 40 -4.51 10.17 13.22
CA ARG A 40 -4.22 9.36 12.04
C ARG A 40 -5.30 9.60 10.99
N ASP A 41 -4.91 9.85 9.75
CA ASP A 41 -5.84 10.17 8.67
C ASP A 41 -6.88 9.06 8.40
N VAL A 42 -7.96 9.41 7.70
CA VAL A 42 -9.13 8.53 7.47
C VAL A 42 -8.81 7.22 6.74
N LEU A 43 -7.75 7.17 5.94
CA LEU A 43 -7.28 5.94 5.28
C LEU A 43 -6.15 5.24 6.04
N GLY A 44 -5.59 5.89 7.07
CA GLY A 44 -4.50 5.35 7.86
C GLY A 44 -3.22 5.17 7.04
N ARG A 45 -2.92 6.11 6.15
CA ARG A 45 -1.82 6.02 5.18
C ARG A 45 -0.46 6.07 5.86
N VAL A 46 -0.33 6.87 6.91
CA VAL A 46 0.83 6.83 7.80
C VAL A 46 0.53 5.88 8.96
N PRO A 47 1.33 4.82 9.18
CA PRO A 47 1.19 3.95 10.34
C PRO A 47 1.46 4.72 11.62
N LEU A 48 0.70 4.43 12.66
CA LEU A 48 0.91 4.98 14.00
C LEU A 48 0.55 3.91 15.00
N PHE A 49 1.47 3.58 15.89
CA PHE A 49 1.30 2.56 16.90
C PHE A 49 1.40 3.18 18.29
N VAL A 50 0.68 2.60 19.23
CA VAL A 50 0.73 2.95 20.65
C VAL A 50 0.91 1.68 21.47
N ASP A 51 1.59 1.78 22.61
CA ASP A 51 1.55 0.74 23.63
C ASP A 51 0.23 0.84 24.42
N GLY A 52 -0.37 -0.31 24.73
CA GLY A 52 -1.47 -0.36 25.69
C GLY A 52 -1.02 0.23 27.02
N ALA A 53 -1.74 1.23 27.53
CA ALA A 53 -1.41 2.05 28.70
C ALA A 53 -0.48 1.35 29.71
N SER A 54 0.76 1.83 29.86
CA SER A 54 1.70 1.26 30.83
C SER A 54 1.03 1.26 32.21
N GLU A 55 0.95 0.09 32.86
CA GLU A 55 0.48 0.00 34.26
C GLU A 55 1.35 0.87 35.21
N THR A 56 2.51 1.31 34.72
CA THR A 56 3.54 2.05 35.43
C THR A 56 3.63 3.53 35.03
N GLY A 57 2.50 4.22 34.80
CA GLY A 57 2.40 5.68 34.83
C GLY A 57 3.59 6.46 34.21
N GLY A 58 3.86 6.21 32.93
CA GLY A 58 4.75 7.01 32.09
C GLY A 58 3.97 7.84 31.05
N ASP A 59 4.67 8.74 30.34
CA ASP A 59 4.13 9.36 29.13
C ASP A 59 3.71 8.25 28.14
N PRO A 60 2.59 8.40 27.42
CA PRO A 60 2.13 7.42 26.45
C PRO A 60 3.21 7.18 25.39
N VAL A 61 3.64 5.92 25.28
CA VAL A 61 4.65 5.51 24.32
C VAL A 61 3.95 5.22 22.99
N TRP A 62 4.29 5.99 21.97
CA TRP A 62 3.79 5.82 20.61
C TRP A 62 4.95 5.94 19.64
N ALA A 63 4.83 5.29 18.49
CA ALA A 63 5.84 5.28 17.46
C ALA A 63 5.22 5.06 16.07
N PHE A 64 5.97 5.39 15.02
CA PHE A 64 5.60 5.06 13.65
C PHE A 64 5.93 3.61 13.30
N GLU A 65 6.89 3.01 14.02
CA GLU A 65 7.36 1.64 13.82
C GLU A 65 6.94 0.75 14.99
N PRO A 66 6.38 -0.44 14.75
CA PRO A 66 5.94 -1.34 15.83
C PRO A 66 7.11 -1.88 16.66
N THR A 67 8.31 -1.95 16.10
CA THR A 67 9.53 -2.44 16.77
C THR A 67 10.06 -1.50 17.86
N ALA A 68 9.61 -0.25 17.88
CA ALA A 68 9.96 0.73 18.90
C ALA A 68 9.12 0.61 20.19
N LEU A 69 8.17 -0.32 20.22
CA LEU A 69 7.17 -0.49 21.25
C LEU A 69 7.20 -1.92 21.83
N GLU A 70 6.71 -2.10 23.05
CA GLU A 70 6.70 -3.41 23.72
C GLU A 70 5.51 -4.27 23.26
N GLU A 71 4.32 -3.69 23.18
CA GLU A 71 3.07 -4.32 22.77
C GLU A 71 2.32 -3.42 21.76
N PRO A 72 2.88 -3.25 20.55
CA PRO A 72 2.38 -2.29 19.57
C PRO A 72 0.93 -2.60 19.16
N THR A 73 0.05 -1.64 19.38
CA THR A 73 -1.31 -1.64 18.82
C THR A 73 -1.44 -0.51 17.82
N LEU A 74 -1.98 -0.82 16.64
CA LEU A 74 -2.20 0.17 15.59
C LEU A 74 -3.27 1.18 16.04
N PHE A 75 -2.92 2.47 16.05
CA PHE A 75 -3.85 3.55 16.34
C PHE A 75 -4.93 3.62 15.23
N PRO A 76 -6.23 3.70 15.56
CA PRO A 76 -7.29 3.63 14.55
C PRO A 76 -7.17 4.71 13.47
N ALA A 77 -7.42 4.35 12.22
CA ALA A 77 -7.52 5.33 11.13
C ALA A 77 -8.74 6.24 11.33
N GLY A 78 -8.62 7.49 10.87
CA GLY A 78 -9.64 8.52 11.04
C GLY A 78 -9.76 9.07 12.46
N ALA A 79 -8.99 8.58 13.43
CA ALA A 79 -9.17 8.94 14.82
C ALA A 79 -8.28 10.10 15.27
N ALA A 80 -8.75 10.82 16.28
CA ALA A 80 -8.00 11.80 17.04
C ALA A 80 -8.32 11.64 18.54
N ALA A 81 -7.31 11.41 19.37
CA ALA A 81 -7.49 11.19 20.82
C ALA A 81 -6.35 11.84 21.62
N PRO A 82 -6.57 12.22 22.90
CA PRO A 82 -5.48 12.62 23.78
C PRO A 82 -4.39 11.57 23.80
N ALA A 83 -3.11 11.97 23.72
CA ALA A 83 -2.01 11.02 23.64
C ALA A 83 -1.99 10.09 24.86
N ASP A 84 -2.34 10.60 26.05
CA ASP A 84 -2.39 9.89 27.33
C ASP A 84 -3.75 9.22 27.62
N GLY A 85 -4.65 9.24 26.64
CA GLY A 85 -5.98 8.66 26.72
C GLY A 85 -6.04 7.19 26.30
N PRO A 86 -7.20 6.53 26.54
CA PRO A 86 -7.44 5.20 25.97
C PRO A 86 -7.49 5.28 24.44
N LEU A 87 -7.23 4.15 23.78
CA LEU A 87 -7.46 4.02 22.35
C LEU A 87 -8.92 4.36 22.01
N PRO A 88 -9.16 5.23 21.00
CA PRO A 88 -10.51 5.55 20.56
C PRO A 88 -11.18 4.35 19.91
N ASP A 89 -12.51 4.35 19.91
CA ASP A 89 -13.27 3.41 19.09
C ASP A 89 -12.99 3.71 17.60
N PRO A 90 -12.62 2.72 16.76
CA PRO A 90 -12.40 2.93 15.34
C PRO A 90 -13.55 3.64 14.61
N GLU A 91 -14.79 3.52 15.09
CA GLU A 91 -15.96 4.18 14.47
C GLU A 91 -16.21 5.61 14.99
N SER A 92 -15.41 6.11 15.94
CA SER A 92 -15.64 7.40 16.61
C SER A 92 -14.98 8.62 15.96
N GLY A 93 -14.16 8.40 14.93
CA GLY A 93 -13.42 9.45 14.22
C GLY A 93 -14.06 9.88 12.89
N TRP A 94 -13.21 10.45 12.03
CA TRP A 94 -13.56 10.75 10.64
C TRP A 94 -13.99 9.49 9.89
N ALA A 95 -15.07 9.62 9.13
CA ALA A 95 -15.52 8.59 8.19
C ALA A 95 -15.20 8.99 6.75
N LEU A 96 -15.05 8.00 5.88
CA LEU A 96 -14.99 8.26 4.45
C LEU A 96 -16.31 8.93 4.01
N PRO A 97 -16.24 10.06 3.28
CA PRO A 97 -17.45 10.75 2.83
C PRO A 97 -18.23 9.89 1.83
N ASP A 98 -19.54 10.12 1.74
CA ASP A 98 -20.41 9.46 0.77
C ASP A 98 -21.04 10.49 -0.17
N PRO A 99 -20.25 11.09 -1.09
CA PRO A 99 -20.74 12.11 -2.00
C PRO A 99 -21.61 11.51 -3.10
N ASP A 100 -22.52 12.33 -3.63
CA ASP A 100 -23.29 11.98 -4.82
C ASP A 100 -22.35 11.77 -6.03
N PRO A 101 -22.61 10.76 -6.88
CA PRO A 101 -21.84 10.54 -8.09
C PRO A 101 -21.93 11.72 -9.07
N LEU A 102 -20.83 11.96 -9.78
CA LEU A 102 -20.80 12.82 -10.96
C LEU A 102 -21.29 12.07 -12.19
N GLU A 103 -21.66 12.83 -13.23
CA GLU A 103 -22.20 12.28 -14.47
C GLU A 103 -21.09 12.13 -15.53
N GLY A 104 -21.00 10.94 -16.15
CA GLY A 104 -20.28 10.68 -17.39
C GLY A 104 -18.89 11.31 -17.48
N ASP A 105 -18.68 12.16 -18.50
CA ASP A 105 -17.38 12.78 -18.80
C ASP A 105 -16.87 13.69 -17.68
N ALA A 106 -17.76 14.36 -16.94
CA ALA A 106 -17.35 15.22 -15.82
C ALA A 106 -16.68 14.42 -14.71
N ALA A 107 -17.10 13.17 -14.49
CA ALA A 107 -16.46 12.27 -13.54
C ALA A 107 -15.05 11.85 -14.01
N LEU A 108 -14.87 11.62 -15.32
CA LEU A 108 -13.57 11.28 -15.90
C LEU A 108 -12.61 12.48 -15.88
N GLU A 109 -13.08 13.68 -16.17
CA GLU A 109 -12.29 14.92 -16.10
C GLU A 109 -11.86 15.21 -14.65
N ALA A 110 -12.75 15.04 -13.68
CA ALA A 110 -12.43 15.20 -12.27
C ALA A 110 -11.38 14.18 -11.80
N LEU A 111 -11.52 12.91 -12.22
CA LEU A 111 -10.56 11.86 -11.90
C LEU A 111 -9.18 12.13 -12.52
N GLU A 112 -9.13 12.48 -13.81
CA GLU A 112 -7.90 12.82 -14.51
C GLU A 112 -7.19 14.00 -13.84
N GLY A 113 -7.90 15.11 -13.60
CA GLY A 113 -7.34 16.28 -12.94
C GLY A 113 -6.83 15.98 -11.53
N ALA A 114 -7.53 15.15 -10.76
CA ALA A 114 -7.09 14.73 -9.43
C ALA A 114 -5.82 13.88 -9.47
N ILE A 115 -5.72 12.93 -10.42
CA ILE A 115 -4.54 12.09 -10.60
C ILE A 115 -3.34 12.97 -11.01
N GLN A 116 -3.53 13.87 -11.98
CA GLN A 116 -2.48 14.79 -12.43
C GLN A 116 -1.98 15.64 -11.26
N MET A 117 -2.88 16.26 -10.51
CA MET A 117 -2.54 17.08 -9.35
C MET A 117 -1.76 16.31 -8.30
N ALA A 118 -2.17 15.07 -7.98
CA ALA A 118 -1.47 14.23 -7.01
C ALA A 118 -0.07 13.84 -7.50
N THR A 119 0.08 13.53 -8.79
CA THR A 119 1.40 13.20 -9.37
C THR A 119 2.29 14.42 -9.55
N ASP A 120 1.73 15.60 -9.87
CA ASP A 120 2.46 16.87 -9.96
C ASP A 120 3.04 17.23 -8.59
N ALA A 121 2.25 17.14 -7.52
CA ALA A 121 2.70 17.37 -6.16
C ALA A 121 3.87 16.43 -5.75
N VAL A 122 3.86 15.19 -6.25
CA VAL A 122 4.96 14.23 -6.02
C VAL A 122 6.22 14.60 -6.80
N ARG A 123 6.10 15.09 -8.04
CA ARG A 123 7.26 15.50 -8.85
C ARG A 123 7.88 16.83 -8.40
N ASP A 124 7.05 17.72 -7.85
CA ASP A 124 7.50 19.02 -7.35
C ASP A 124 8.25 18.89 -6.01
N ASP A 125 8.25 17.70 -5.41
CA ASP A 125 9.08 17.32 -4.27
C ASP A 125 10.51 17.00 -4.76
N ASP A 126 11.54 17.59 -4.14
CA ASP A 126 12.96 17.46 -4.51
C ASP A 126 13.53 16.09 -4.05
N ARG A 127 12.97 14.99 -4.57
CA ARG A 127 13.38 13.61 -4.24
C ARG A 127 13.60 12.75 -5.47
N GLU A 128 14.59 11.86 -5.40
CA GLU A 128 14.83 10.88 -6.45
C GLU A 128 13.87 9.69 -6.29
N ILE A 129 12.94 9.51 -7.23
CA ILE A 129 11.87 8.51 -7.15
C ILE A 129 12.08 7.42 -8.20
N ALA A 130 11.90 6.16 -7.80
CA ALA A 130 11.75 5.03 -8.72
C ALA A 130 10.35 4.39 -8.57
N VAL A 131 9.91 3.64 -9.58
CA VAL A 131 8.59 2.98 -9.56
C VAL A 131 8.73 1.47 -9.48
N ALA A 132 8.02 0.87 -8.52
CA ALA A 132 7.77 -0.57 -8.50
C ALA A 132 6.83 -0.94 -9.65
N PHE A 133 7.41 -1.34 -10.77
CA PHE A 133 6.75 -1.49 -12.06
C PHE A 133 6.41 -2.94 -12.36
N SER A 134 5.12 -3.24 -12.25
CA SER A 134 4.61 -4.60 -12.47
C SER A 134 4.09 -4.87 -13.88
N GLY A 135 4.14 -3.88 -14.76
CA GLY A 135 3.60 -3.95 -16.12
C GLY A 135 2.07 -3.95 -16.23
N GLY A 136 1.36 -3.67 -15.13
CA GLY A 136 -0.09 -3.41 -15.13
C GLY A 136 -0.41 -1.92 -15.23
N VAL A 137 -1.67 -1.60 -15.56
CA VAL A 137 -2.14 -0.21 -15.79
C VAL A 137 -1.84 0.73 -14.62
N ASP A 138 -1.92 0.25 -13.38
CA ASP A 138 -1.73 1.10 -12.19
C ASP A 138 -0.29 1.60 -12.08
N SER A 139 0.68 0.68 -12.07
CA SER A 139 2.09 1.04 -12.01
C SER A 139 2.56 1.75 -13.28
N ALA A 140 1.94 1.47 -14.42
CA ALA A 140 2.27 2.13 -15.68
C ALA A 140 1.81 3.58 -15.73
N LEU A 141 0.62 3.89 -15.22
CA LEU A 141 0.16 5.27 -15.15
C LEU A 141 1.01 6.09 -14.17
N VAL A 142 1.37 5.52 -13.01
CA VAL A 142 2.30 6.16 -12.06
C VAL A 142 3.66 6.41 -12.73
N ALA A 143 4.21 5.41 -13.41
CA ALA A 143 5.48 5.54 -14.13
C ALA A 143 5.48 6.63 -15.19
N GLU A 144 4.42 6.69 -16.01
CA GLU A 144 4.28 7.69 -17.07
C GLU A 144 4.17 9.11 -16.49
N LEU A 145 3.34 9.31 -15.47
CA LEU A 145 3.07 10.64 -14.91
C LEU A 145 4.21 11.18 -14.04
N LEU A 146 4.98 10.30 -13.40
CA LEU A 146 6.16 10.70 -12.61
C LEU A 146 7.44 10.78 -13.44
N ASP A 147 7.44 10.26 -14.67
CA ASP A 147 8.64 10.12 -15.52
C ASP A 147 9.80 9.38 -14.80
N ALA A 148 9.48 8.41 -13.94
CA ALA A 148 10.43 7.74 -13.07
C ALA A 148 11.04 6.45 -13.69
N PRO A 149 12.23 6.01 -13.25
CA PRO A 149 12.82 4.72 -13.61
C PRO A 149 11.98 3.53 -13.15
N LEU A 150 11.97 2.47 -13.96
CA LEU A 150 11.12 1.30 -13.75
C LEU A 150 11.91 0.14 -13.15
N TYR A 151 11.39 -0.42 -12.07
CA TYR A 151 11.98 -1.60 -11.41
C TYR A 151 10.95 -2.71 -11.26
N VAL A 152 11.28 -3.91 -11.73
CA VAL A 152 10.49 -5.12 -11.48
C VAL A 152 11.33 -6.15 -10.75
N VAL A 153 10.69 -6.96 -9.92
CA VAL A 153 11.32 -8.08 -9.22
C VAL A 153 10.55 -9.36 -9.48
N GLY A 154 11.28 -10.48 -9.58
CA GLY A 154 10.66 -11.79 -9.68
C GLY A 154 11.66 -12.89 -9.93
N PHE A 155 11.21 -14.13 -9.77
CA PHE A 155 12.02 -15.28 -10.19
C PHE A 155 12.20 -15.30 -11.71
N PRO A 156 13.24 -15.98 -12.23
CA PRO A 156 13.40 -16.21 -13.65
C PRO A 156 12.12 -16.77 -14.29
N ASP A 157 11.78 -16.24 -15.48
CA ASP A 157 10.58 -16.60 -16.26
C ASP A 157 9.26 -16.37 -15.51
N SER A 158 9.24 -15.49 -14.50
CA SER A 158 8.02 -15.09 -13.82
C SER A 158 7.14 -14.21 -14.71
N HIS A 159 5.83 -14.36 -14.55
CA HIS A 159 4.85 -13.61 -15.35
C HIS A 159 4.96 -12.10 -15.13
N ASP A 160 5.30 -11.65 -13.92
CA ASP A 160 5.44 -10.22 -13.63
C ASP A 160 6.65 -9.62 -14.38
N VAL A 161 7.78 -10.34 -14.48
CA VAL A 161 8.96 -9.88 -15.24
C VAL A 161 8.64 -9.83 -16.74
N GLU A 162 7.98 -10.85 -17.30
CA GLU A 162 7.56 -10.85 -18.70
C GLU A 162 6.57 -9.70 -19.00
N ALA A 163 5.59 -9.50 -18.12
CA ALA A 163 4.61 -8.44 -18.25
C ALA A 163 5.28 -7.06 -18.17
N ALA A 164 6.13 -6.84 -17.17
CA ALA A 164 6.88 -5.60 -17.03
C ALA A 164 7.75 -5.32 -18.26
N ARG A 165 8.52 -6.29 -18.76
CA ARG A 165 9.33 -6.10 -19.98
C ARG A 165 8.47 -5.65 -21.17
N THR A 166 7.40 -6.39 -21.43
CA THR A 166 6.51 -6.08 -22.56
C THR A 166 5.84 -4.71 -22.41
N ALA A 167 5.45 -4.32 -21.19
CA ALA A 167 4.84 -3.01 -20.96
C ALA A 167 5.86 -1.87 -21.07
N ALA A 168 7.07 -2.05 -20.55
CA ALA A 168 8.15 -1.08 -20.67
C ALA A 168 8.55 -0.89 -22.15
N ASP A 169 8.67 -1.97 -22.92
CA ASP A 169 8.94 -1.93 -24.36
C ASP A 169 7.84 -1.16 -25.11
N ALA A 170 6.57 -1.43 -24.80
CA ALA A 170 5.41 -0.73 -25.38
C ALA A 170 5.42 0.77 -25.07
N MET A 171 5.83 1.14 -23.85
CA MET A 171 5.98 2.52 -23.40
C MET A 171 7.28 3.18 -23.90
N GLY A 172 8.20 2.41 -24.51
CA GLY A 172 9.52 2.90 -24.91
C GLY A 172 10.41 3.31 -23.72
N ARG A 173 10.28 2.61 -22.59
CA ARG A 173 10.99 2.89 -21.33
C ARG A 173 12.00 1.79 -21.02
N ASP A 174 13.10 2.16 -20.38
CA ASP A 174 14.06 1.19 -19.84
C ASP A 174 13.52 0.56 -18.54
N LEU A 175 13.78 -0.74 -18.37
CA LEU A 175 13.36 -1.52 -17.22
C LEU A 175 14.54 -2.20 -16.53
N THR A 176 14.67 -1.98 -15.23
CA THR A 176 15.58 -2.73 -14.37
C THR A 176 14.86 -3.96 -13.82
N VAL A 177 15.45 -5.14 -14.04
CA VAL A 177 14.94 -6.41 -13.51
C VAL A 177 15.80 -6.85 -12.32
N VAL A 178 15.16 -7.14 -11.20
CA VAL A 178 15.74 -7.73 -9.99
C VAL A 178 15.41 -9.22 -10.00
N ASP A 179 16.35 -10.03 -10.45
CA ASP A 179 16.20 -11.48 -10.49
C ASP A 179 16.30 -12.06 -9.07
N LEU A 180 15.29 -12.84 -8.67
CA LEU A 180 15.24 -13.47 -7.35
C LEU A 180 15.84 -14.87 -7.33
N GLU A 181 16.53 -15.18 -6.24
CA GLU A 181 16.95 -16.50 -5.84
C GLU A 181 16.21 -16.95 -4.55
N PRO A 182 16.08 -18.26 -4.30
CA PRO A 182 15.40 -18.75 -3.09
C PRO A 182 16.03 -18.23 -1.79
N ALA A 183 17.35 -18.03 -1.79
CA ALA A 183 18.09 -17.50 -0.65
C ALA A 183 17.70 -16.05 -0.30
N ASP A 184 17.26 -15.27 -1.29
CA ASP A 184 16.76 -13.91 -1.05
C ASP A 184 15.52 -13.93 -0.16
N LEU A 185 14.63 -14.92 -0.36
CA LEU A 185 13.43 -15.04 0.45
C LEU A 185 13.77 -15.47 1.88
N GLU A 186 14.65 -16.46 2.05
CA GLU A 186 15.06 -16.91 3.39
C GLU A 186 15.72 -15.78 4.20
N ARG A 187 16.47 -14.89 3.53
CA ARG A 187 17.06 -13.69 4.14
C ARG A 187 16.02 -12.62 4.46
N ALA A 188 15.12 -12.33 3.53
CA ALA A 188 14.21 -11.20 3.64
C ALA A 188 12.98 -11.49 4.52
N VAL A 189 12.55 -12.75 4.67
CA VAL A 189 11.38 -13.10 5.48
C VAL A 189 11.49 -12.57 6.93
N PRO A 190 12.60 -12.79 7.66
CA PRO A 190 12.74 -12.24 9.01
C PRO A 190 12.70 -10.71 9.04
N GLU A 191 13.34 -10.04 8.08
CA GLU A 191 13.39 -8.56 8.04
C GLU A 191 11.99 -7.97 7.82
N VAL A 192 11.25 -8.49 6.83
CA VAL A 192 9.88 -8.07 6.54
C VAL A 192 8.94 -8.35 7.71
N ALA A 193 9.05 -9.54 8.32
CA ALA A 193 8.19 -9.92 9.43
C ALA A 193 8.41 -9.02 10.67
N ARG A 194 9.68 -8.68 10.98
CA ARG A 194 9.99 -7.74 12.07
C ARG A 194 9.52 -6.33 11.75
N ALA A 195 9.82 -5.82 10.56
CA ALA A 195 9.44 -4.46 10.15
C ALA A 195 7.93 -4.24 10.20
N THR A 196 7.15 -5.22 9.71
CA THR A 196 5.68 -5.11 9.63
C THR A 196 4.97 -5.57 10.90
N GLY A 197 5.65 -6.29 11.79
CA GLY A 197 5.04 -6.99 12.92
C GLY A 197 4.13 -8.15 12.52
N ARG A 198 4.22 -8.64 11.27
CA ARG A 198 3.31 -9.67 10.72
C ARG A 198 4.04 -10.97 10.44
N THR A 199 3.36 -12.08 10.65
CA THR A 199 3.91 -13.42 10.39
C THR A 199 3.02 -14.28 9.50
N ASN A 200 1.79 -13.84 9.22
CA ASN A 200 0.88 -14.59 8.36
C ASN A 200 1.44 -14.69 6.93
N ALA A 201 1.30 -15.87 6.33
CA ALA A 201 1.93 -16.17 5.04
C ALA A 201 1.50 -15.22 3.92
N MET A 202 0.23 -14.78 3.88
CA MET A 202 -0.26 -13.92 2.80
C MET A 202 0.44 -12.57 2.81
N ASP A 203 0.52 -11.92 3.97
CA ASP A 203 1.16 -10.61 4.09
C ASP A 203 2.65 -10.69 3.80
N ILE A 204 3.35 -11.70 4.32
CA ILE A 204 4.77 -11.90 4.00
C ILE A 204 4.98 -12.13 2.51
N GLN A 205 4.14 -12.94 1.86
CA GLN A 205 4.24 -13.20 0.43
C GLN A 205 4.00 -11.96 -0.43
N ILE A 206 3.15 -11.03 0.01
CA ILE A 206 2.88 -9.76 -0.70
C ILE A 206 4.02 -8.76 -0.46
N ALA A 207 4.52 -8.68 0.77
CA ALA A 207 5.57 -7.73 1.16
C ALA A 207 6.95 -8.10 0.62
N LEU A 208 7.29 -9.39 0.49
CA LEU A 208 8.62 -9.82 0.03
C LEU A 208 9.05 -9.23 -1.33
N PRO A 209 8.23 -9.29 -2.41
CA PRO A 209 8.57 -8.60 -3.65
C PRO A 209 8.82 -7.10 -3.44
N LEU A 210 7.95 -6.44 -2.66
CA LEU A 210 8.04 -5.00 -2.44
C LEU A 210 9.32 -4.62 -1.67
N TYR A 211 9.71 -5.42 -0.68
CA TYR A 211 10.96 -5.25 0.07
C TYR A 211 12.18 -5.43 -0.85
N LEU A 212 12.21 -6.51 -1.62
CA LEU A 212 13.38 -6.87 -2.43
C LEU A 212 13.61 -5.89 -3.60
N VAL A 213 12.53 -5.35 -4.19
CA VAL A 213 12.67 -4.25 -5.17
C VAL A 213 13.10 -2.95 -4.48
N GLY A 214 12.58 -2.66 -3.29
CA GLY A 214 12.98 -1.50 -2.50
C GLY A 214 14.46 -1.53 -2.11
N GLU A 215 15.00 -2.65 -1.64
CA GLU A 215 16.43 -2.79 -1.34
C GLU A 215 17.32 -2.47 -2.56
N ARG A 216 16.91 -2.92 -3.75
CA ARG A 216 17.64 -2.62 -4.99
C ARG A 216 17.58 -1.13 -5.32
N VAL A 217 16.39 -0.53 -5.22
CA VAL A 217 16.15 0.90 -5.50
C VAL A 217 16.96 1.78 -4.53
N ALA A 218 16.92 1.48 -3.23
CA ALA A 218 17.73 2.17 -2.23
C ALA A 218 19.22 2.04 -2.51
N ALA A 219 19.69 0.84 -2.89
CA ALA A 219 21.09 0.61 -3.25
C ALA A 219 21.53 1.37 -4.51
N ASP A 220 20.60 1.70 -5.41
CA ASP A 220 20.85 2.52 -6.60
C ASP A 220 20.79 4.03 -6.30
N GLY A 221 20.46 4.43 -5.06
CA GLY A 221 20.57 5.81 -4.57
C GLY A 221 19.31 6.67 -4.67
N PHE A 222 18.14 6.04 -4.84
CA PHE A 222 16.85 6.73 -4.81
C PHE A 222 16.39 6.97 -3.36
N ASP A 223 15.56 7.99 -3.18
CA ASP A 223 15.00 8.39 -1.88
C ASP A 223 13.61 7.75 -1.64
N ALA A 224 12.88 7.44 -2.71
CA ALA A 224 11.48 7.02 -2.62
C ALA A 224 11.10 5.91 -3.62
N LEU A 225 10.13 5.09 -3.22
CA LEU A 225 9.51 4.06 -4.06
C LEU A 225 8.04 4.37 -4.31
N ALA A 226 7.73 4.67 -5.56
CA ALA A 226 6.37 4.88 -6.01
C ALA A 226 5.67 3.56 -6.39
N VAL A 227 4.42 3.43 -5.94
CA VAL A 227 3.57 2.26 -6.12
C VAL A 227 2.18 2.66 -6.64
N GLY A 228 1.57 1.80 -7.44
CA GLY A 228 0.18 1.96 -7.91
C GLY A 228 -0.88 1.59 -6.87
N GLN A 229 -0.56 1.70 -5.58
CA GLN A 229 -1.42 1.25 -4.47
C GLN A 229 -2.71 2.06 -4.42
N GLY A 230 -3.81 1.39 -4.05
CA GLY A 230 -5.15 2.00 -3.91
C GLY A 230 -6.00 1.93 -5.19
N ALA A 231 -5.41 1.69 -6.37
CA ALA A 231 -6.16 1.67 -7.62
C ALA A 231 -7.20 0.52 -7.66
N ASP A 232 -6.88 -0.65 -7.10
CA ASP A 232 -7.83 -1.76 -7.04
C ASP A 232 -8.99 -1.50 -6.08
N GLU A 233 -8.71 -0.90 -4.92
CA GLU A 233 -9.71 -0.53 -3.92
C GLU A 233 -10.60 0.61 -4.38
N LEU A 234 -10.04 1.64 -5.01
CA LEU A 234 -10.77 2.84 -5.45
C LEU A 234 -11.64 2.59 -6.67
N PHE A 235 -11.19 1.75 -7.61
CA PHE A 235 -11.80 1.64 -8.93
C PHE A 235 -12.39 0.26 -9.24
N GLY A 236 -12.53 -0.61 -8.23
CA GLY A 236 -13.13 -1.95 -8.44
C GLY A 236 -12.24 -2.89 -9.25
N GLY A 237 -10.97 -2.96 -8.88
CA GLY A 237 -9.96 -3.76 -9.57
C GLY A 237 -9.91 -5.24 -9.21
N TYR A 238 -10.59 -5.65 -8.15
CA TYR A 238 -10.63 -7.06 -7.75
C TYR A 238 -11.77 -7.83 -8.40
N GLU A 239 -11.48 -9.05 -8.83
CA GLU A 239 -12.49 -9.97 -9.40
C GLU A 239 -13.67 -10.22 -8.44
N LYS A 240 -13.42 -10.25 -7.11
CA LYS A 240 -14.46 -10.40 -6.10
C LYS A 240 -15.46 -9.24 -6.06
N VAL A 241 -15.01 -8.03 -6.39
CA VAL A 241 -15.85 -6.81 -6.44
C VAL A 241 -16.79 -6.89 -7.63
N VAL A 242 -16.25 -7.28 -8.79
CA VAL A 242 -17.05 -7.43 -10.02
C VAL A 242 -18.06 -8.55 -9.91
N ARG A 243 -17.67 -9.70 -9.35
CA ARG A 243 -18.53 -10.87 -9.28
C ARG A 243 -19.51 -10.85 -8.11
N LEU A 244 -19.35 -9.91 -7.16
CA LEU A 244 -20.06 -9.89 -5.89
C LEU A 244 -20.10 -11.30 -5.27
N ASP A 245 -18.94 -11.96 -5.24
CA ASP A 245 -18.84 -13.31 -4.71
C ASP A 245 -18.78 -13.31 -3.18
N HIS A 246 -18.85 -14.50 -2.58
CA HIS A 246 -18.84 -14.71 -1.13
C HIS A 246 -17.70 -14.06 -0.32
N ARG A 247 -16.71 -13.43 -0.96
CA ARG A 247 -15.61 -12.70 -0.33
C ARG A 247 -15.90 -11.21 -0.12
N VAL A 248 -17.09 -10.74 -0.51
CA VAL A 248 -17.62 -9.40 -0.20
C VAL A 248 -19.02 -9.56 0.40
N ASP A 249 -19.37 -8.69 1.35
CA ASP A 249 -20.69 -8.71 1.98
C ASP A 249 -21.70 -7.85 1.20
N ALA A 250 -21.20 -6.94 0.36
CA ALA A 250 -22.00 -6.01 -0.40
C ALA A 250 -22.83 -6.65 -1.52
N GLU A 251 -24.02 -6.10 -1.72
CA GLU A 251 -24.95 -6.50 -2.79
C GLU A 251 -24.78 -5.68 -4.08
N THR A 252 -23.90 -4.68 -4.08
CA THR A 252 -23.64 -3.79 -5.25
C THR A 252 -22.15 -3.61 -5.47
N VAL A 253 -21.74 -3.34 -6.71
CA VAL A 253 -20.32 -3.06 -7.06
C VAL A 253 -19.80 -1.88 -6.24
N ARG A 254 -20.57 -0.78 -6.15
CA ARG A 254 -20.22 0.36 -5.31
C ARG A 254 -20.05 -0.04 -3.84
N GLY A 255 -20.97 -0.81 -3.28
CA GLY A 255 -20.85 -1.32 -1.91
C GLY A 255 -19.56 -2.13 -1.71
N ALA A 256 -19.24 -3.01 -2.66
CA ALA A 256 -18.03 -3.84 -2.60
C ALA A 256 -16.75 -2.99 -2.74
N VAL A 257 -16.74 -1.95 -3.60
CA VAL A 257 -15.66 -0.95 -3.66
C VAL A 257 -15.49 -0.25 -2.31
N ARG A 258 -16.59 0.16 -1.67
CA ARG A 258 -16.54 0.81 -0.35
C ARG A 258 -16.02 -0.14 0.74
N GLU A 259 -16.37 -1.41 0.71
CA GLU A 259 -15.80 -2.43 1.61
C GLU A 259 -14.29 -2.57 1.41
N GLN A 260 -13.83 -2.58 0.15
CA GLN A 260 -12.40 -2.62 -0.14
C GLN A 260 -11.66 -1.38 0.36
N LEU A 261 -12.24 -0.19 0.19
CA LEU A 261 -11.65 1.04 0.73
C LEU A 261 -11.54 1.02 2.26
N ARG A 262 -12.55 0.50 2.95
CA ARG A 262 -12.51 0.35 4.42
C ARG A 262 -11.48 -0.65 4.91
N SER A 263 -10.96 -1.52 4.03
CA SER A 263 -9.89 -2.45 4.37
C SER A 263 -8.48 -1.85 4.22
N LEU A 264 -8.33 -0.69 3.59
CA LEU A 264 -7.01 -0.05 3.40
C LEU A 264 -6.26 0.20 4.72
N PRO A 265 -6.88 0.69 5.81
CA PRO A 265 -6.19 0.92 7.08
C PRO A 265 -5.44 -0.30 7.65
N ASP A 266 -5.92 -1.51 7.34
CA ASP A 266 -5.31 -2.78 7.75
C ASP A 266 -4.29 -3.31 6.74
N GLN A 267 -4.32 -2.85 5.49
CA GLN A 267 -3.39 -3.26 4.44
C GLN A 267 -2.18 -2.34 4.35
N LEU A 268 -2.39 -1.03 4.40
CA LEU A 268 -1.35 -0.02 4.20
C LEU A 268 -0.16 -0.14 5.16
N PRO A 269 -0.31 -0.47 6.46
CA PRO A 269 0.83 -0.66 7.34
C PRO A 269 1.80 -1.73 6.86
N ARG A 270 1.30 -2.81 6.24
CA ARG A 270 2.18 -3.83 5.65
C ARG A 270 3.08 -3.20 4.58
N ASP A 271 2.48 -2.51 3.62
CA ASP A 271 3.20 -2.03 2.43
C ASP A 271 4.10 -0.83 2.78
N VAL A 272 3.63 0.10 3.61
CA VAL A 272 4.39 1.26 4.07
C VAL A 272 5.62 0.84 4.88
N LEU A 273 5.43 0.03 5.93
CA LEU A 273 6.55 -0.43 6.77
C LEU A 273 7.53 -1.30 5.98
N THR A 274 7.05 -2.04 4.99
CA THR A 274 7.92 -2.82 4.09
C THR A 274 8.84 -1.93 3.27
N ILE A 275 8.33 -0.82 2.73
CA ILE A 275 9.14 0.13 1.96
C ILE A 275 10.08 0.90 2.88
N GLU A 276 9.58 1.42 4.00
CA GLU A 276 10.38 2.17 4.98
C GLU A 276 11.55 1.32 5.53
N ALA A 277 11.35 0.01 5.70
CA ALA A 277 12.41 -0.92 6.13
C ALA A 277 13.58 -1.05 5.15
N THR A 278 13.42 -0.57 3.91
CA THR A 278 14.51 -0.48 2.91
C THR A 278 15.22 0.87 2.94
N GLY A 279 14.74 1.81 3.76
CA GLY A 279 15.23 3.19 3.84
C GLY A 279 14.59 4.15 2.84
N LEU A 280 13.56 3.72 2.11
CA LEU A 280 12.85 4.52 1.12
C LEU A 280 11.56 5.11 1.68
N GLU A 281 11.18 6.28 1.17
CA GLU A 281 9.84 6.82 1.40
C GLU A 281 8.81 6.16 0.47
N PRO A 282 7.66 5.67 0.98
CA PRO A 282 6.59 5.14 0.16
C PRO A 282 5.77 6.25 -0.51
N VAL A 283 5.55 6.13 -1.82
CA VAL A 283 4.78 7.10 -2.61
C VAL A 283 3.60 6.42 -3.29
N ALA A 284 2.38 6.77 -2.93
CA ALA A 284 1.15 6.19 -3.49
C ALA A 284 0.19 7.29 -3.98
N PRO A 285 0.41 7.87 -5.19
CA PRO A 285 -0.32 9.05 -5.64
C PRO A 285 -1.83 8.85 -5.71
N PHE A 286 -2.30 7.63 -6.00
CA PHE A 286 -3.74 7.34 -6.06
C PHE A 286 -4.44 7.40 -4.70
N LEU A 287 -3.69 7.31 -3.61
CA LEU A 287 -4.23 7.48 -2.27
C LEU A 287 -4.30 8.95 -1.85
N HIS A 288 -3.87 9.92 -2.66
CA HIS A 288 -4.03 11.33 -2.34
C HIS A 288 -5.52 11.70 -2.15
N ASP A 289 -5.84 12.55 -1.17
CA ASP A 289 -7.22 12.89 -0.79
C ASP A 289 -8.10 13.30 -1.99
N THR A 290 -7.57 14.10 -2.91
CA THR A 290 -8.29 14.51 -4.12
C THR A 290 -8.59 13.37 -5.09
N VAL A 291 -7.69 12.38 -5.22
CA VAL A 291 -7.92 11.21 -6.05
C VAL A 291 -8.97 10.31 -5.41
N VAL A 292 -8.89 10.15 -4.08
CA VAL A 292 -9.89 9.41 -3.32
C VAL A 292 -11.25 10.08 -3.48
N GLU A 293 -11.36 11.39 -3.25
CA GLU A 293 -12.63 12.12 -3.41
C GLU A 293 -13.20 11.97 -4.83
N ALA A 294 -12.37 12.13 -5.87
CA ALA A 294 -12.80 11.94 -7.26
C ALA A 294 -13.27 10.50 -7.52
N ALA A 295 -12.59 9.50 -6.97
CA ALA A 295 -12.98 8.09 -7.08
C ALA A 295 -14.32 7.81 -6.40
N LEU A 296 -14.57 8.38 -5.22
CA LEU A 296 -15.84 8.20 -4.49
C LEU A 296 -17.04 8.76 -5.28
N ARG A 297 -16.79 9.78 -6.11
CA ARG A 297 -17.78 10.41 -7.00
C ARG A 297 -17.93 9.72 -8.36
N LEU A 298 -17.19 8.65 -8.66
CA LEU A 298 -17.40 7.92 -9.91
C LEU A 298 -18.80 7.29 -9.96
N PRO A 299 -19.53 7.37 -11.08
CA PRO A 299 -20.80 6.65 -11.27
C PRO A 299 -20.56 5.14 -11.45
N ASP A 300 -21.58 4.33 -11.18
CA ASP A 300 -21.47 2.86 -11.13
C ASP A 300 -20.94 2.25 -12.44
N ASP A 301 -21.33 2.81 -13.60
CA ASP A 301 -20.91 2.33 -14.92
C ASP A 301 -19.42 2.61 -15.20
N LEU A 302 -18.78 3.50 -14.45
CA LEU A 302 -17.35 3.79 -14.51
C LEU A 302 -16.53 3.08 -13.43
N LEU A 303 -17.14 2.35 -12.49
CA LEU A 303 -16.40 1.53 -11.53
C LEU A 303 -15.94 0.23 -12.18
N ALA A 304 -16.83 -0.75 -12.24
CA ALA A 304 -16.55 -2.06 -12.80
C ALA A 304 -17.85 -2.78 -13.18
N ASP A 305 -17.78 -3.68 -14.16
CA ASP A 305 -18.86 -4.61 -14.51
C ASP A 305 -18.31 -6.02 -14.72
N ALA A 306 -19.19 -6.96 -15.10
CA ALA A 306 -18.85 -8.38 -15.26
C ALA A 306 -17.69 -8.64 -16.25
N ASP A 307 -17.47 -7.73 -17.19
CA ASP A 307 -16.51 -7.89 -18.27
C ASP A 307 -15.25 -7.03 -18.03
N GLU A 308 -15.40 -5.86 -17.40
CA GLU A 308 -14.32 -4.88 -17.28
C GLU A 308 -14.18 -4.30 -15.86
N ARG A 309 -12.95 -4.40 -15.32
CA ARG A 309 -12.52 -3.83 -14.04
C ARG A 309 -11.90 -2.45 -14.25
N LYS A 310 -11.97 -1.57 -13.24
CA LYS A 310 -11.31 -0.25 -13.25
C LYS A 310 -11.71 0.61 -14.45
N ARG A 311 -12.98 0.61 -14.85
CA ARG A 311 -13.40 1.14 -16.16
C ARG A 311 -13.04 2.61 -16.37
N GLY A 312 -13.43 3.47 -15.44
CA GLY A 312 -13.12 4.90 -15.49
C GLY A 312 -11.62 5.16 -15.42
N PHE A 313 -10.92 4.45 -14.52
CA PHE A 313 -9.47 4.53 -14.39
C PHE A 313 -8.74 4.10 -15.66
N ARG A 314 -9.13 2.99 -16.31
CA ARG A 314 -8.57 2.55 -17.59
C ARG A 314 -8.84 3.56 -18.71
N ARG A 315 -10.03 4.17 -18.76
CA ARG A 315 -10.34 5.24 -19.73
C ARG A 315 -9.44 6.47 -19.55
N VAL A 316 -9.15 6.85 -18.30
CA VAL A 316 -8.18 7.92 -18.02
C VAL A 316 -6.78 7.47 -18.41
N ALA A 317 -6.35 6.28 -17.99
CA ALA A 317 -5.02 5.74 -18.27
C ALA A 317 -4.72 5.60 -19.77
N SER A 318 -5.71 5.23 -20.60
CA SER A 318 -5.60 5.14 -22.06
C SER A 318 -5.27 6.47 -22.75
N ARG A 319 -5.38 7.61 -22.05
CA ARG A 319 -4.96 8.92 -22.58
C ARG A 319 -3.45 9.14 -22.51
N TYR A 320 -2.78 8.39 -21.63
CA TYR A 320 -1.35 8.52 -21.35
C TYR A 320 -0.56 7.28 -21.81
N LEU A 321 -1.19 6.11 -21.76
CA LEU A 321 -0.52 4.82 -22.00
C LEU A 321 -0.90 4.23 -23.35
N PRO A 322 -0.01 3.41 -23.96
CA PRO A 322 -0.39 2.56 -25.08
C PRO A 322 -1.59 1.65 -24.73
N ASP A 323 -2.49 1.44 -25.69
CA ASP A 323 -3.73 0.67 -25.50
C ASP A 323 -3.48 -0.73 -24.90
N GLU A 324 -2.41 -1.40 -25.35
CA GLU A 324 -2.03 -2.73 -24.89
C GLU A 324 -1.54 -2.78 -23.42
N VAL A 325 -1.11 -1.65 -22.87
CA VAL A 325 -0.76 -1.50 -21.45
C VAL A 325 -1.98 -1.10 -20.64
N ALA A 326 -2.77 -0.14 -21.13
CA ALA A 326 -3.96 0.37 -20.43
C ALA A 326 -5.03 -0.70 -20.22
N THR A 327 -5.18 -1.63 -21.17
CA THR A 327 -6.22 -2.68 -21.14
C THR A 327 -5.74 -4.00 -20.53
N ARG A 328 -4.46 -4.10 -20.14
CA ARG A 328 -3.88 -5.34 -19.65
C ARG A 328 -4.50 -5.78 -18.32
N ASP A 329 -4.74 -7.07 -18.19
CA ASP A 329 -5.04 -7.71 -16.92
C ASP A 329 -3.77 -8.17 -16.21
N LYS A 330 -3.76 -8.03 -14.88
CA LYS A 330 -2.64 -8.42 -14.03
C LYS A 330 -3.04 -9.50 -13.01
N LYS A 331 -2.06 -10.34 -12.65
CA LYS A 331 -2.12 -11.26 -11.49
C LYS A 331 -1.63 -10.52 -10.23
N ALA A 332 -2.00 -11.03 -9.05
CA ALA A 332 -1.48 -10.48 -7.79
C ALA A 332 0.04 -10.76 -7.66
N VAL A 333 0.77 -9.82 -7.08
CA VAL A 333 2.25 -9.76 -7.12
C VAL A 333 2.92 -11.02 -6.57
N GLN A 334 2.39 -11.59 -5.49
CA GLN A 334 2.93 -12.80 -4.88
C GLN A 334 2.84 -14.04 -5.78
N TYR A 335 1.86 -14.07 -6.70
CA TYR A 335 1.71 -15.14 -7.67
C TYR A 335 2.42 -14.84 -8.98
N GLY A 336 2.39 -13.58 -9.43
CA GLY A 336 3.02 -13.12 -10.66
C GLY A 336 4.53 -13.21 -10.62
N SER A 337 5.15 -12.80 -9.50
CA SER A 337 6.59 -12.90 -9.21
C SER A 337 7.08 -14.32 -8.89
N LEU A 338 6.14 -15.25 -8.62
CA LEU A 338 6.37 -16.62 -8.14
C LEU A 338 6.85 -16.75 -6.68
N VAL A 339 6.88 -15.67 -5.89
CA VAL A 339 7.27 -15.68 -4.47
C VAL A 339 6.42 -16.65 -3.64
N ALA A 340 5.09 -16.64 -3.78
CA ALA A 340 4.22 -17.53 -3.00
C ALA A 340 4.50 -19.02 -3.29
N ARG A 341 4.80 -19.35 -4.55
CA ARG A 341 5.17 -20.70 -4.96
C ARG A 341 6.50 -21.12 -4.35
N GLU A 342 7.46 -20.20 -4.35
CA GLU A 342 8.80 -20.48 -3.87
C GLU A 342 8.86 -20.58 -2.35
N LEU A 343 8.13 -19.73 -1.63
CA LEU A 343 8.02 -19.81 -0.18
C LEU A 343 7.31 -21.11 0.28
N ASP A 344 6.27 -21.58 -0.45
CA ASP A 344 5.68 -22.92 -0.22
C ASP A 344 6.72 -24.03 -0.44
N ARG A 345 7.60 -23.90 -1.44
CA ARG A 345 8.65 -24.88 -1.73
C ARG A 345 9.67 -24.93 -0.58
N LEU A 346 10.14 -23.78 -0.11
CA LEU A 346 11.07 -23.64 1.01
C LEU A 346 10.49 -24.22 2.30
N ALA A 347 9.26 -23.84 2.66
CA ALA A 347 8.55 -24.37 3.83
C ALA A 347 8.50 -25.91 3.79
N ARG A 348 8.15 -26.48 2.62
CA ARG A 348 8.09 -27.94 2.45
C ARG A 348 9.46 -28.61 2.56
N GLN A 349 10.54 -27.97 2.12
CA GLN A 349 11.90 -28.47 2.25
C GLN A 349 12.37 -28.47 3.70
N ALA A 350 12.03 -27.42 4.46
CA ALA A 350 12.26 -27.31 5.89
C ALA A 350 11.40 -28.25 6.75
N GLY A 351 10.46 -29.00 6.15
CA GLY A 351 9.66 -30.02 6.84
C GLY A 351 8.22 -29.60 7.12
N TYR A 352 7.84 -28.36 6.84
CA TYR A 352 6.48 -27.83 6.97
C TYR A 352 5.63 -28.30 5.78
N LYS A 353 4.97 -29.45 5.94
CA LYS A 353 4.19 -30.09 4.86
C LYS A 353 2.78 -29.51 4.78
N ARG A 354 2.18 -29.47 3.59
CA ARG A 354 0.78 -29.03 3.35
C ARG A 354 -0.31 -29.71 4.18
N ARG A 355 -0.02 -30.87 4.76
CA ARG A 355 -0.94 -31.56 5.69
C ARG A 355 -0.97 -30.92 7.08
N MET A 356 0.03 -30.08 7.38
CA MET A 356 0.03 -29.22 8.54
C MET A 356 -0.81 -28.01 8.18
N ASP A 357 -1.80 -27.72 9.00
CA ASP A 357 -2.60 -26.52 8.83
C ASP A 357 -1.69 -25.28 8.87
N ASP A 358 -1.92 -24.34 7.95
CA ASP A 358 -1.14 -23.12 7.77
C ASP A 358 0.40 -23.31 7.80
N HIS A 359 0.89 -24.26 7.00
CA HIS A 359 2.30 -24.68 7.04
C HIS A 359 3.29 -23.58 6.66
N VAL A 360 2.90 -22.63 5.80
CA VAL A 360 3.79 -21.53 5.40
C VAL A 360 3.94 -20.51 6.52
N THR A 361 2.85 -20.10 7.19
CA THR A 361 2.93 -19.21 8.36
C THR A 361 3.77 -19.83 9.47
N LYS A 362 3.64 -21.14 9.71
CA LYS A 362 4.48 -21.86 10.67
C LYS A 362 5.96 -21.86 10.29
N TYR A 363 6.27 -21.94 9.00
CA TYR A 363 7.64 -21.82 8.53
C TYR A 363 8.18 -20.40 8.71
N VAL A 364 7.41 -19.38 8.35
CA VAL A 364 7.77 -17.97 8.63
C VAL A 364 8.08 -17.76 10.10
N ALA A 365 7.22 -18.24 11.00
CA ALA A 365 7.43 -18.13 12.44
C ALA A 365 8.74 -18.80 12.90
N SER A 366 9.09 -19.98 12.36
CA SER A 366 10.35 -20.65 12.73
C SER A 366 11.60 -19.88 12.32
N LEU A 367 11.56 -19.12 11.21
CA LEU A 367 12.70 -18.30 10.77
C LEU A 367 12.97 -17.12 11.72
N LEU A 368 12.00 -16.74 12.56
CA LEU A 368 12.18 -15.73 13.59
C LEU A 368 12.82 -16.33 14.85
N GLU A 369 12.38 -17.52 15.26
CA GLU A 369 12.90 -18.22 16.44
C GLU A 369 14.38 -18.59 16.29
N ASP A 370 14.81 -19.02 15.10
CA ASP A 370 16.19 -19.45 14.85
C ASP A 370 17.19 -18.28 14.97
N ARG A 371 16.78 -17.04 14.66
CA ARG A 371 17.67 -15.86 14.73
C ARG A 371 17.76 -15.23 16.11
N ASP A 372 16.76 -15.36 16.97
CA ASP A 372 16.85 -14.92 18.37
C ASP A 372 17.83 -15.77 19.19
N THR A 373 18.28 -16.91 18.65
CA THR A 373 19.29 -17.79 19.27
C THR A 373 20.73 -17.57 18.76
N ASP A 374 20.93 -16.72 17.75
CA ASP A 374 22.26 -16.38 17.21
C ASP A 374 22.59 -14.89 17.47
N PRO A 375 23.27 -14.56 18.58
CA PRO A 375 23.57 -13.17 18.97
C PRO A 375 24.67 -12.51 18.11
N THR A 376 25.01 -13.08 16.94
CA THR A 376 26.10 -12.60 16.07
C THR A 376 25.69 -12.28 14.62
N ALA A 377 24.40 -12.29 14.28
CA ALA A 377 23.91 -11.94 12.94
C ALA A 377 23.62 -10.44 12.78
#